data_AF-A0A950JKI3-F1
#
_entry.id   AF-A0A950JKI3-F1
#
_cell.length_a   1.000
_cell.length_b   1.000
_cell.length_c   1.000
_cell.angle_alpha   90.00
_cell.angle_beta   90.00
_cell.angle_gamma   90.00
#
_symmetry.space_group_name_H-M   'P 1'
#
loop_
_entity.id
_entity.type
_entity.pdbx_description
1 polymer ?
#
loop_
_entity_poly.entity_id
_entity_poly.type
_entity_poly.pdbx_seq_one_letter_code
_entity_poly.pdbx_strand_id
1 'polypeptide(L)'
;HVLLNTIWLVAFGPPIARRFGAPGFLIFMAVTAIASALAHWALSSMDFSPLVGASGADSGLMGAATRFMFQPGAPLGAFGSIGRPQVETVPAASLSQVFVERRSLIFILIWLGTNFIFGAGAQILGFSDAPVAWVAHLGGFFAGLVLFPLFDRPFRAPPMSGELAPEPPSMEA
;
A
#
# COMPACT_ATOMS: atom_id res chain seq x y z
N HIS A 1 -1.45 -20.05 -0.59
CA HIS A 1 -1.06 -18.84 -1.35
C HIS A 1 -2.23 -17.94 -1.70
N VAL A 2 -3.23 -18.39 -2.48
CA VAL A 2 -4.34 -17.53 -2.92
C VAL A 2 -5.12 -16.90 -1.77
N LEU A 3 -5.50 -17.68 -0.75
CA LEU A 3 -6.23 -17.16 0.42
C LEU A 3 -5.49 -16.00 1.11
N LEU A 4 -4.19 -16.17 1.36
CA LEU A 4 -3.37 -15.13 1.99
C LEU A 4 -3.27 -13.87 1.11
N ASN A 5 -3.08 -14.04 -0.21
CA ASN A 5 -3.10 -12.90 -1.14
C ASN A 5 -4.46 -12.19 -1.12
N THR A 6 -5.57 -12.93 -1.09
CA THR A 6 -6.91 -12.35 -1.00
C THR A 6 -7.11 -11.56 0.30
N ILE A 7 -6.64 -12.07 1.44
CA ILE A 7 -6.69 -11.36 2.73
C ILE A 7 -5.95 -10.02 2.62
N TRP A 8 -4.74 -10.04 2.05
CA TRP A 8 -3.94 -8.84 1.88
C TRP A 8 -4.55 -7.84 0.89
N LEU A 9 -5.05 -8.33 -0.24
CA LEU A 9 -5.73 -7.53 -1.24
C LEU A 9 -6.98 -6.87 -0.66
N VAL A 10 -7.77 -7.59 0.15
CA VAL A 10 -8.95 -7.02 0.83
C VAL A 10 -8.56 -5.99 1.88
N ALA A 11 -7.44 -6.20 2.60
CA ALA A 11 -6.98 -5.27 3.62
C ALA A 11 -6.43 -3.95 3.02
N PHE A 12 -5.60 -4.04 1.98
CA PHE A 12 -4.84 -2.90 1.45
C PHE A 12 -5.36 -2.37 0.11
N GLY A 13 -6.04 -3.19 -0.68
CA GLY A 13 -6.59 -2.81 -1.99
C GLY A 13 -7.60 -1.68 -1.90
N PRO A 14 -8.69 -1.79 -1.10
CA PRO A 14 -9.74 -0.76 -1.05
C PRO A 14 -9.24 0.63 -0.64
N PRO A 15 -8.37 0.81 0.37
CA PRO A 15 -7.77 2.11 0.68
C PRO A 15 -7.02 2.74 -0.50
N ILE A 16 -6.19 1.95 -1.20
CA ILE A 16 -5.40 2.42 -2.35
C ILE A 16 -6.32 2.73 -3.54
N ALA A 17 -7.29 1.85 -3.81
CA ALA A 17 -8.24 2.02 -4.92
C ALA A 17 -9.10 3.28 -4.78
N ARG A 18 -9.53 3.62 -3.55
CA ARG A 18 -10.23 4.90 -3.29
C ARG A 18 -9.33 6.10 -3.56
N ARG A 19 -8.07 6.03 -3.13
CA ARG A 19 -7.11 7.13 -3.26
C ARG A 19 -6.65 7.38 -4.70
N PHE A 20 -6.36 6.31 -5.46
CA PHE A 20 -5.86 6.43 -6.84
C PHE A 20 -6.98 6.44 -7.89
N GLY A 21 -8.19 6.02 -7.50
CA GLY A 21 -9.26 5.64 -8.42
C GLY A 21 -8.97 4.31 -9.14
N ALA A 22 -10.01 3.72 -9.74
CA ALA A 22 -9.92 2.42 -10.40
C ALA A 22 -8.79 2.28 -11.46
N PRO A 23 -8.63 3.19 -12.44
CA PRO A 23 -7.58 3.03 -13.44
C PRO A 23 -6.17 3.19 -12.83
N GLY A 24 -5.99 4.16 -11.92
CA GLY A 24 -4.72 4.36 -11.23
C GLY A 24 -4.32 3.15 -10.39
N PHE A 25 -5.28 2.54 -9.70
CA PHE A 25 -5.08 1.31 -8.93
C PHE A 25 -4.63 0.13 -9.79
N LEU A 26 -5.30 -0.12 -10.92
CA LEU A 26 -4.94 -1.24 -11.82
C LEU A 26 -3.54 -1.04 -12.43
N ILE A 27 -3.22 0.18 -12.86
CA ILE A 27 -1.88 0.50 -13.38
C ILE A 27 -0.83 0.34 -12.28
N PHE A 28 -1.11 0.82 -11.07
CA PHE A 28 -0.20 0.70 -9.93
C PHE A 28 0.07 -0.78 -9.58
N MET A 29 -0.97 -1.61 -9.59
CA MET A 29 -0.86 -3.06 -9.39
C MET A 29 0.02 -3.71 -10.47
N ALA A 30 -0.15 -3.34 -11.73
CA ALA A 30 0.69 -3.84 -12.82
C ALA A 30 2.16 -3.40 -12.68
N VAL A 31 2.40 -2.11 -12.38
CA VAL A 31 3.76 -1.56 -12.20
C VAL A 31 4.48 -2.23 -11.03
N THR A 32 3.81 -2.40 -9.89
CA THR A 32 4.40 -3.07 -8.72
C THR A 32 4.64 -4.57 -8.95
N ALA A 33 3.78 -5.25 -9.70
CA ALA A 33 4.01 -6.63 -10.13
C ALA A 33 5.25 -6.74 -11.04
N ILE A 34 5.40 -5.84 -12.00
CA ILE A 34 6.57 -5.79 -12.89
C ILE A 34 7.85 -5.50 -12.09
N ALA A 35 7.83 -4.49 -11.22
CA ALA A 35 8.98 -4.14 -10.38
C ALA A 35 9.38 -5.30 -9.45
N SER A 36 8.41 -6.01 -8.89
CA SER A 36 8.61 -7.23 -8.11
C SER A 36 9.33 -8.32 -8.93
N ALA A 37 8.86 -8.58 -10.15
CA ALA A 37 9.48 -9.57 -11.04
C ALA A 37 10.90 -9.18 -11.44
N LEU A 38 11.13 -7.91 -11.77
CA LEU A 38 12.46 -7.39 -12.11
C LEU A 38 13.43 -7.47 -10.93
N ALA A 39 12.99 -7.16 -9.71
CA ALA A 39 13.81 -7.28 -8.51
C ALA A 39 14.22 -8.73 -8.25
N HIS A 40 13.29 -9.68 -8.39
CA HIS A 40 13.60 -11.09 -8.26
C HIS A 40 14.58 -11.57 -9.34
N TRP A 41 14.35 -11.22 -10.60
CA TRP A 41 15.25 -11.55 -11.70
C TRP A 41 16.67 -11.00 -11.50
N ALA A 42 16.79 -9.74 -11.06
CA ALA A 42 18.09 -9.09 -10.88
C ALA A 42 18.92 -9.67 -9.71
N LEU A 43 18.26 -10.16 -8.66
CA LEU A 43 18.91 -10.59 -7.42
C LEU A 43 18.90 -12.11 -7.21
N SER A 44 18.10 -12.84 -7.99
CA SER A 44 17.95 -14.30 -7.94
C SER A 44 18.22 -14.91 -9.32
N SER A 45 19.26 -14.42 -10.02
CA SER A 45 19.54 -14.73 -11.43
C SER A 45 19.83 -16.21 -11.74
N MET A 46 20.02 -17.04 -10.72
CA MET A 46 20.23 -18.50 -10.85
C MET A 46 18.98 -19.32 -10.51
N ASP A 47 17.87 -18.68 -10.15
CA ASP A 47 16.59 -19.34 -9.90
C ASP A 47 15.76 -19.40 -11.19
N PHE A 48 15.59 -20.62 -11.72
CA PHE A 48 14.79 -20.88 -12.92
C PHE A 48 13.36 -21.33 -12.59
N SER A 49 12.99 -21.29 -11.31
CA SER A 49 11.63 -21.63 -10.87
C SER A 49 10.64 -20.60 -11.42
N PRO A 50 9.48 -21.03 -11.95
CA PRO A 50 8.46 -20.09 -12.41
C PRO A 50 8.02 -19.15 -11.28
N LEU A 51 8.22 -17.84 -11.46
CA LEU A 51 7.71 -16.83 -10.54
C LEU A 51 6.22 -16.62 -10.81
N VAL A 52 5.37 -17.19 -9.96
CA VAL A 52 3.91 -17.07 -10.05
C VAL A 52 3.35 -16.53 -8.74
N GLY A 53 2.69 -15.36 -8.78
CA GLY A 53 1.97 -14.87 -7.61
C GLY A 53 1.53 -13.41 -7.68
N ALA A 54 0.35 -13.14 -7.12
CA ALA A 54 -0.16 -11.77 -6.90
C ALA A 54 0.57 -11.06 -5.73
N SER A 55 1.30 -11.80 -4.90
CA SER A 55 1.89 -11.33 -3.64
C SER A 55 2.92 -10.20 -3.81
N GLY A 56 3.62 -10.14 -4.94
CA GLY A 56 4.51 -9.02 -5.26
C GLY A 56 3.75 -7.71 -5.41
N ALA A 57 2.60 -7.77 -6.06
CA ALA A 57 1.74 -6.62 -6.27
C ALA A 57 1.02 -6.22 -4.97
N ASP A 58 0.56 -7.21 -4.17
CA ASP A 58 0.01 -6.97 -2.83
C ASP A 58 1.05 -6.33 -1.90
N SER A 59 2.32 -6.75 -1.99
CA SER A 59 3.43 -6.11 -1.27
C SER A 59 3.58 -4.64 -1.67
N GLY A 60 3.39 -4.33 -2.96
CA GLY A 60 3.33 -2.95 -3.43
C GLY A 60 2.18 -2.13 -2.83
N LEU A 61 1.00 -2.74 -2.67
CA LEU A 61 -0.11 -2.09 -1.96
C LEU A 61 0.25 -1.80 -0.50
N MET A 62 0.92 -2.74 0.18
CA MET A 62 1.39 -2.55 1.56
C MET A 62 2.43 -1.42 1.67
N GLY A 63 3.40 -1.40 0.75
CA GLY A 63 4.42 -0.34 0.68
C GLY A 63 3.79 1.04 0.49
N ALA A 64 2.86 1.16 -0.46
CA ALA A 64 2.09 2.38 -0.67
C ALA A 64 1.22 2.75 0.54
N ALA A 65 0.61 1.79 1.21
CA ALA A 65 -0.22 2.01 2.38
C ALA A 65 0.54 2.67 3.53
N THR A 66 1.83 2.36 3.73
CA THR A 66 2.64 3.01 4.78
C THR A 66 2.71 4.53 4.65
N ARG A 67 2.48 5.07 3.45
CA ARG A 67 2.51 6.49 3.14
C ARG A 67 1.39 7.27 3.82
N PHE A 68 0.26 6.64 4.13
CA PHE A 68 -0.90 7.35 4.68
C PHE A 68 -1.65 6.58 5.76
N MET A 69 -1.66 5.24 5.77
CA MET A 69 -2.52 4.47 6.69
C MET A 69 -2.16 4.63 8.18
N PHE A 70 -0.92 5.00 8.50
CA PHE A 70 -0.45 5.18 9.87
C PHE A 70 -0.36 6.65 10.30
N GLN A 71 -0.69 7.59 9.43
CA GLN A 71 -0.63 9.02 9.72
C GLN A 71 -1.77 9.44 10.68
N PRO A 72 -1.61 10.52 11.47
CA PRO A 72 -2.67 11.02 12.34
C PRO A 72 -4.00 11.22 11.57
N GLY A 73 -5.11 10.70 12.10
CA GLY A 73 -6.43 10.74 11.44
C GLY A 73 -6.68 9.64 10.40
N ALA A 74 -5.68 8.82 10.08
CA ALA A 74 -5.83 7.64 9.24
C ALA A 74 -6.46 6.45 10.01
N PRO A 75 -7.01 5.43 9.31
CA PRO A 75 -7.67 4.28 9.95
C PRO A 75 -6.78 3.52 10.95
N LEU A 76 -5.46 3.50 10.76
CA LEU A 76 -4.49 2.88 11.69
C LEU A 76 -3.60 3.93 12.40
N GLY A 77 -3.95 5.21 12.26
CA GLY A 77 -3.25 6.36 12.83
C GLY A 77 -3.59 6.63 14.29
N ALA A 78 -2.86 7.56 14.91
CA ALA A 78 -3.22 8.04 16.25
C ALA A 78 -4.60 8.70 16.19
N PHE A 79 -5.49 8.34 17.13
CA PHE A 79 -6.91 8.73 17.12
C PHE A 79 -7.66 8.26 15.86
N GLY A 80 -7.44 7.01 15.44
CA GLY A 80 -8.10 6.41 14.28
C GLY A 80 -9.61 6.59 14.32
N SER A 81 -10.16 7.12 13.22
CA SER A 81 -11.60 7.34 13.08
C SER A 81 -12.36 6.02 13.12
N ILE A 82 -13.35 5.91 14.02
CA ILE A 82 -14.31 4.79 14.10
C ILE A 82 -15.32 4.86 12.92
N GLY A 83 -15.28 5.92 12.11
CA GLY A 83 -16.10 6.09 10.90
C GLY A 83 -15.42 5.60 9.61
N ARG A 84 -16.07 5.80 8.45
CA ARG A 84 -15.46 5.50 7.13
C ARG A 84 -14.16 6.30 7.01
N PRO A 85 -12.98 5.65 6.99
CA PRO A 85 -11.73 6.38 6.93
C PRO A 85 -11.66 7.07 5.57
N GLN A 86 -11.72 8.40 5.57
CA GLN A 86 -11.50 9.22 4.39
C GLN A 86 -9.99 9.22 4.11
N VAL A 87 -9.50 8.10 3.60
CA VAL A 87 -8.09 7.91 3.21
C VAL A 87 -7.64 8.91 2.13
N GLU A 88 -8.60 9.50 1.42
CA GLU A 88 -8.43 10.57 0.44
C GLU A 88 -8.09 11.92 1.11
N THR A 89 -8.47 12.12 2.37
CA THR A 89 -8.23 13.35 3.13
C THR A 89 -7.03 13.22 4.07
N VAL A 90 -6.31 12.09 4.06
CA VAL A 90 -5.11 11.92 4.89
C VAL A 90 -3.90 12.40 4.08
N PRO A 91 -3.11 13.38 4.55
CA PRO A 91 -1.87 13.77 3.89
C PRO A 91 -0.93 12.58 3.76
N ALA A 92 -0.32 12.39 2.58
CA ALA A 92 0.72 11.39 2.44
C ALA A 92 2.00 11.89 3.13
N ALA A 93 2.56 11.06 4.02
CA ALA A 93 3.88 11.28 4.59
C ALA A 93 4.94 11.31 3.50
N SER A 94 6.01 12.07 3.67
CA SER A 94 7.25 11.96 2.87
C SER A 94 7.99 10.66 3.20
N LEU A 95 9.00 10.28 2.39
CA LEU A 95 9.75 9.04 2.64
C LEU A 95 10.45 9.09 4.00
N SER A 96 11.05 10.23 4.35
CA SER A 96 11.67 10.41 5.67
C SER A 96 10.64 10.31 6.80
N GLN A 97 9.44 10.88 6.62
CA GLN A 97 8.38 10.78 7.63
C GLN A 97 7.91 9.33 7.85
N VAL A 98 7.86 8.50 6.81
CA VAL A 98 7.54 7.07 6.95
C VAL A 98 8.53 6.35 7.88
N PHE A 99 9.82 6.68 7.79
CA PHE A 99 10.87 6.06 8.60
C PHE A 99 11.07 6.70 9.98
N VAL A 100 10.36 7.78 10.31
CA VAL A 100 10.37 8.38 11.65
C VAL A 100 9.09 8.05 12.40
N GLU A 101 7.98 7.82 11.70
CA GLU A 101 6.71 7.41 12.30
C GLU A 101 6.81 6.00 12.90
N ARG A 102 6.68 5.91 14.23
CA ARG A 102 6.84 4.67 15.00
C ARG A 102 5.94 3.56 14.48
N ARG A 103 4.69 3.86 14.11
CA ARG A 103 3.73 2.86 13.65
C ARG A 103 4.10 2.28 12.28
N SER A 104 4.49 3.15 11.34
CA SER A 104 4.98 2.74 10.03
C SER A 104 6.24 1.89 10.16
N LEU A 105 7.19 2.30 11.01
CA LEU A 105 8.39 1.52 11.28
C LEU A 105 8.09 0.14 11.86
N ILE A 106 7.21 0.05 12.87
CA ILE A 106 6.80 -1.24 13.45
C ILE A 106 6.19 -2.14 12.36
N PHE A 107 5.30 -1.60 11.53
CA PHE A 107 4.71 -2.35 10.42
C PHE A 107 5.78 -2.83 9.43
N ILE A 108 6.67 -1.96 8.97
CA ILE A 108 7.76 -2.30 8.05
C ILE A 108 8.64 -3.41 8.64
N LEU A 109 9.02 -3.31 9.92
CA LEU A 109 9.86 -4.30 10.59
C LEU A 109 9.17 -5.65 10.76
N ILE A 110 7.90 -5.66 11.17
CA ILE A 110 7.11 -6.91 11.28
C ILE A 110 6.93 -7.53 9.90
N TRP A 111 6.62 -6.72 8.88
CA TRP A 111 6.45 -7.17 7.51
C TRP A 111 7.75 -7.77 6.95
N LEU A 112 8.90 -7.08 7.11
CA LEU A 112 10.21 -7.57 6.68
C LEU A 112 10.58 -8.88 7.40
N GLY A 113 10.39 -8.94 8.71
CA GLY A 113 10.67 -10.14 9.50
C GLY A 113 9.82 -11.33 9.08
N THR A 114 8.51 -11.11 8.89
CA THR A 114 7.59 -12.14 8.41
C THR A 114 7.95 -12.58 6.99
N ASN A 115 8.24 -11.64 6.09
CA ASN A 115 8.67 -11.93 4.72
C ASN A 115 9.94 -12.78 4.70
N PHE A 116 10.91 -12.48 5.56
CA PHE A 116 12.14 -13.26 5.65
C PHE A 116 11.91 -14.67 6.25
N ILE A 117 11.15 -14.77 7.34
CA ILE A 117 10.86 -16.04 8.01
C ILE A 117 10.12 -17.01 7.08
N PHE A 118 9.05 -16.55 6.43
CA PHE A 118 8.29 -17.41 5.50
C PHE A 118 8.95 -17.55 4.13
N GLY A 119 9.78 -16.57 3.76
CA GLY A 119 10.50 -16.50 2.51
C GLY A 119 11.71 -17.42 2.42
N ALA A 120 12.70 -17.14 3.26
CA ALA A 120 13.96 -17.86 3.33
C ALA A 120 13.95 -18.94 4.42
N GLY A 121 13.26 -18.68 5.54
CA GLY A 121 13.27 -19.58 6.71
C GLY A 121 12.40 -20.83 6.56
N ALA A 122 11.26 -20.76 5.85
CA ALA A 122 10.30 -21.86 5.80
C ALA A 122 10.88 -23.15 5.20
N GLN A 123 11.73 -23.05 4.17
CA GLN A 123 12.42 -24.21 3.59
C GLN A 123 13.54 -24.72 4.50
N ILE A 124 14.34 -23.81 5.07
CA ILE A 124 15.44 -24.17 5.99
C ILE A 124 14.92 -24.91 7.22
N LEU A 125 13.74 -24.51 7.71
CA LEU A 125 13.10 -25.08 8.90
C LEU A 125 12.20 -26.29 8.58
N GLY A 126 12.07 -26.68 7.30
CA GLY A 126 11.27 -27.84 6.88
C GLY A 126 9.75 -27.65 6.97
N PHE A 127 9.25 -26.41 6.95
CA PHE A 127 7.81 -26.10 6.99
C PHE A 127 7.15 -26.07 5.60
N SER A 128 7.93 -25.95 4.52
CA SER A 128 7.43 -25.90 3.14
C SER A 128 8.52 -26.39 2.18
N ASP A 129 8.14 -27.21 1.20
CA ASP A 129 9.04 -27.61 0.11
C ASP A 129 9.03 -26.60 -1.05
N ALA A 130 7.97 -25.79 -1.18
CA ALA A 130 7.85 -24.80 -2.23
C ALA A 130 8.63 -23.51 -1.89
N PRO A 131 9.49 -23.00 -2.80
CA PRO A 131 10.22 -21.77 -2.58
C PRO A 131 9.29 -20.56 -2.63
N VAL A 132 9.44 -19.66 -1.66
CA VAL A 132 8.73 -18.39 -1.62
C VAL A 132 9.67 -17.31 -2.15
N ALA A 133 9.27 -16.62 -3.22
CA ALA A 133 10.05 -15.57 -3.86
C ALA A 133 10.09 -14.26 -3.04
N TRP A 134 10.68 -14.33 -1.84
CA TRP A 134 10.71 -13.25 -0.85
C TRP A 134 11.42 -11.98 -1.33
N VAL A 135 12.38 -12.12 -2.25
CA VAL A 135 13.04 -11.00 -2.93
C VAL A 135 12.06 -10.24 -3.83
N ALA A 136 11.15 -10.96 -4.49
CA ALA A 136 10.11 -10.35 -5.30
C ALA A 136 9.20 -9.45 -4.43
N HIS A 137 8.83 -9.93 -3.23
CA HIS A 137 8.03 -9.14 -2.28
C HIS A 137 8.74 -7.85 -1.86
N LEU A 138 10.07 -7.88 -1.63
CA LEU A 138 10.84 -6.67 -1.34
C LEU A 138 10.75 -5.67 -2.50
N GLY A 139 10.96 -6.14 -3.73
CA GLY A 139 10.85 -5.31 -4.93
C GLY A 139 9.49 -4.65 -5.06
N GLY A 140 8.42 -5.43 -4.90
CA GLY A 140 7.05 -4.92 -4.90
C GLY A 140 6.81 -3.86 -3.83
N PHE A 141 7.19 -4.16 -2.58
CA PHE A 141 7.01 -3.26 -1.43
C PHE A 141 7.72 -1.92 -1.63
N PHE A 142 9.01 -1.94 -1.96
CA PHE A 142 9.78 -0.71 -2.15
C PHE A 142 9.33 0.06 -3.39
N ALA A 143 8.97 -0.62 -4.47
CA ALA A 143 8.35 0.04 -5.62
C ALA A 143 7.05 0.74 -5.22
N GLY A 144 6.20 0.08 -4.44
CA GLY A 144 4.95 0.68 -3.98
C GLY A 144 5.16 1.88 -3.05
N LEU A 145 6.13 1.79 -2.14
CA LEU A 145 6.52 2.89 -1.25
C LEU A 145 7.05 4.11 -2.03
N VAL A 146 7.93 3.89 -3.00
CA VAL A 146 8.64 4.95 -3.74
C VAL A 146 7.78 5.55 -4.85
N LEU A 147 7.05 4.72 -5.60
CA LEU A 147 6.26 5.16 -6.76
C LEU A 147 4.90 5.75 -6.37
N PHE A 148 4.47 5.60 -5.11
CA PHE A 148 3.20 6.14 -4.59
C PHE A 148 2.89 7.58 -5.06
N PRO A 149 3.82 8.57 -5.01
CA PRO A 149 3.50 9.94 -5.38
C PRO A 149 3.07 10.13 -6.84
N LEU A 150 3.44 9.20 -7.73
CA LEU A 150 3.05 9.26 -9.14
C LEU A 150 1.56 8.95 -9.38
N PHE A 151 0.92 8.30 -8.40
CA PHE A 151 -0.47 7.84 -8.47
C PHE A 151 -1.36 8.58 -7.47
N ASP A 152 -0.77 9.30 -6.52
CA ASP A 152 -1.51 10.01 -5.49
C ASP A 152 -2.29 11.18 -6.09
N ARG A 153 -3.59 11.24 -5.80
CA ARG A 153 -4.43 12.35 -6.25
C ARG A 153 -4.31 13.51 -5.25
N PRO A 154 -4.32 14.78 -5.71
CA PRO A 154 -4.23 15.93 -4.82
C PRO A 154 -5.28 15.87 -3.72
N PHE A 155 -4.85 16.09 -2.48
CA PHE A 155 -5.72 16.22 -1.31
C PHE A 155 -6.84 17.22 -1.60
N ARG A 156 -8.11 16.78 -1.48
CA ARG A 156 -9.26 17.68 -1.45
C ARG A 156 -9.57 18.00 0.01
N ALA A 157 -9.33 19.25 0.41
CA ALA A 157 -9.81 19.72 1.69
C ALA A 157 -11.35 19.56 1.75
N PRO A 158 -11.92 19.15 2.89
CA PRO A 158 -13.37 19.16 3.07
C PRO A 158 -13.91 20.57 2.77
N PRO A 159 -15.07 20.72 2.11
CA PRO A 159 -15.69 22.02 1.97
C PRO A 159 -15.90 22.60 3.37
N MET A 160 -15.40 23.83 3.59
CA MET A 160 -15.61 24.57 4.82
C MET A 160 -17.12 24.67 5.04
N SER A 161 -17.63 24.11 6.15
CA SER A 161 -19.04 24.13 6.53
C SER A 161 -19.48 25.54 6.94
N GLY A 162 -19.47 26.48 5.99
CA GLY A 162 -19.77 27.89 6.22
C GLY A 162 -20.05 28.71 4.96
N GLU A 163 -19.83 28.18 3.76
CA GLU A 163 -20.26 28.86 2.54
C GLU A 163 -21.72 28.51 2.28
N LEU A 164 -22.60 29.22 3.00
CA LEU A 164 -24.01 29.34 2.63
C LEU A 164 -24.06 29.70 1.15
N ALA A 165 -24.73 28.88 0.35
CA ALA A 165 -25.03 29.21 -1.03
C ALA A 165 -25.59 30.64 -1.08
N PRO A 166 -25.16 31.48 -2.05
CA PRO A 166 -25.69 32.83 -2.15
C PRO A 166 -27.21 32.76 -2.24
N GLU A 167 -27.89 33.44 -1.32
CA GLU A 167 -29.35 33.53 -1.34
C GLU A 167 -29.79 34.04 -2.72
N PRO A 168 -30.78 33.41 -3.37
CA PRO A 168 -31.27 33.90 -4.64
C PRO A 168 -31.81 35.33 -4.44
N PRO A 169 -31.61 36.24 -5.41
CA PRO A 169 -32.09 37.61 -5.29
C PRO A 169 -33.60 37.60 -5.05
N SER A 170 -34.03 38.25 -3.99
CA SER A 170 -35.44 38.49 -3.69
C SER A 170 -36.04 39.25 -4.88
N MET A 171 -36.88 38.55 -5.64
CA MET A 171 -37.71 39.15 -6.68
C MET A 171 -38.82 39.94 -5.97
N GLU A 172 -38.53 41.16 -5.53
CA GLU A 172 -39.57 42.14 -5.23
C GLU A 172 -40.05 42.76 -6.54
N ALA A 173 -41.36 42.67 -6.75
CA ALA A 173 -42.11 43.08 -7.93
C ALA A 173 -42.49 44.56 -7.91
#